data_AF-A0A846T250-F1
#
_entry.id   AF-A0A846T250-F1
#
_cell.length_a   1.000
_cell.length_b   1.000
_cell.length_c   1.000
_cell.angle_alpha   90.00
_cell.angle_beta   90.00
_cell.angle_gamma   90.00
#
_symmetry.space_group_name_H-M   'P 1'
#
loop_
_entity.id
_entity.type
_entity.pdbx_description
1 polymer ?
#
loop_
_entity_poly.entity_id
_entity_poly.type
_entity_poly.pdbx_seq_one_letter_code
_entity_poly.pdbx_strand_id
1 'polypeptide(L)'
;MPTRQLLNSSEFGHIAELQMRLNSPIQVLIIALWAPLLARARPKEGRYGRIVAAVLIYAVNFNLVGVGESWLSHGKAGAALGLWWVHGLFLLLGLGLLLHSLFDGRTLRQWLQRSARAQAA
;
A
#
# COMPACT_ATOMS: atom_id res chain seq x y z
N MET A 1 -9.42 8.67 22.47
CA MET A 1 -10.19 9.91 22.71
C MET A 1 -11.16 10.20 21.54
N PRO A 2 -12.15 11.11 21.68
CA PRO A 2 -12.94 11.59 20.55
C PRO A 2 -12.08 12.30 19.49
N THR A 3 -12.29 12.01 18.20
CA THR A 3 -11.48 12.55 17.09
C THR A 3 -11.46 14.07 17.01
N ARG A 4 -12.54 14.75 17.41
CA ARG A 4 -12.58 16.23 17.45
C ARG A 4 -11.56 16.83 18.41
N GLN A 5 -11.25 16.15 19.52
CA GLN A 5 -10.23 16.63 20.47
C GLN A 5 -8.82 16.43 19.91
N LEU A 6 -8.60 15.37 19.13
CA LEU A 6 -7.31 15.11 18.48
C LEU A 6 -7.00 16.13 17.39
N LEU A 7 -8.00 16.58 16.63
CA LEU A 7 -7.84 17.55 15.54
C LEU A 7 -7.37 18.93 16.01
N ASN A 8 -7.73 19.34 17.22
CA ASN A 8 -7.38 20.65 17.78
C ASN A 8 -6.14 20.60 18.66
N SER A 9 -5.50 19.44 18.80
CA SER A 9 -4.34 19.28 19.68
C SER A 9 -3.02 19.37 18.92
N SER A 10 -2.06 20.08 19.53
CA SER A 10 -0.66 20.17 19.07
C SER A 10 0.25 19.13 19.73
N GLU A 11 -0.28 18.28 20.61
CA GLU A 11 0.51 17.26 21.32
C GLU A 11 0.88 16.13 20.37
N PHE A 12 2.16 15.75 20.36
CA PHE A 12 2.70 14.71 19.48
C PHE A 12 1.97 13.36 19.62
N GLY A 13 1.59 12.99 20.85
CA GLY A 13 0.81 11.78 21.11
C GLY A 13 -0.60 11.82 20.49
N HIS A 14 -1.28 12.97 20.55
CA HIS A 14 -2.60 13.12 19.95
C HIS A 14 -2.55 13.15 18.42
N ILE A 15 -1.51 13.77 17.85
CA ILE A 15 -1.26 13.75 16.40
C ILE A 15 -0.95 12.32 15.94
N ALA A 16 -0.17 11.55 16.69
CA ALA A 16 0.09 10.14 16.40
C ALA A 16 -1.18 9.29 16.41
N GLU A 17 -2.05 9.45 17.43
CA GLU A 17 -3.33 8.75 17.49
C GLU A 17 -4.23 9.10 16.30
N LEU A 18 -4.28 10.39 15.90
CA LEU A 18 -5.04 10.83 14.74
C LEU A 18 -4.51 10.21 13.44
N GLN A 19 -3.18 10.24 13.24
CA GLN A 19 -2.56 9.64 12.06
C GLN A 19 -2.76 8.12 12.03
N MET A 20 -2.75 7.45 13.18
CA MET A 20 -3.07 6.02 13.25
C MET A 20 -4.51 5.70 12.86
N ARG A 21 -5.47 6.56 13.23
CA ARG A 21 -6.86 6.38 12.79
C ARG A 21 -7.00 6.51 11.27
N LEU A 22 -6.24 7.42 10.65
CA LEU A 22 -6.19 7.59 9.20
C LEU A 22 -5.38 6.48 8.50
N ASN A 23 -4.40 5.89 9.18
CA ASN A 23 -3.63 4.78 8.66
C ASN A 23 -4.55 3.61 8.26
N SER A 24 -5.53 3.25 9.10
CA SER A 24 -6.45 2.13 8.86
C SER A 24 -7.13 2.15 7.46
N PRO A 25 -7.84 3.22 7.04
CA PRO A 25 -8.41 3.28 5.69
C PRO A 25 -7.34 3.36 4.58
N ILE A 26 -6.22 4.06 4.81
CA ILE A 26 -5.13 4.18 3.82
C ILE A 26 -4.49 2.81 3.56
N GLN A 27 -4.33 1.99 4.61
CA GLN A 27 -3.78 0.64 4.55
C GLN A 27 -4.53 -0.23 3.55
N VAL A 28 -5.87 -0.15 3.57
CA VAL A 28 -6.74 -0.88 2.66
C VAL A 28 -6.49 -0.46 1.21
N LEU A 29 -6.37 0.85 0.95
CA LEU A 29 -6.09 1.37 -0.39
C LEU A 29 -4.71 0.94 -0.90
N ILE A 30 -3.69 0.94 -0.03
CA ILE A 30 -2.35 0.46 -0.39
C ILE A 30 -2.42 -1.03 -0.75
N ILE A 31 -3.02 -1.88 0.07
CA ILE A 31 -3.10 -3.32 -0.24
C ILE A 31 -3.90 -3.55 -1.53
N ALA A 32 -4.99 -2.81 -1.74
CA ALA A 32 -5.79 -2.88 -2.96
C ALA A 32 -4.97 -2.50 -4.20
N LEU A 33 -4.08 -1.51 -4.10
CA LEU A 33 -3.15 -1.14 -5.18
C LEU A 33 -2.16 -2.27 -5.49
N TRP A 34 -1.65 -2.95 -4.47
CA TRP A 34 -0.68 -4.04 -4.63
C TRP A 34 -1.32 -5.36 -5.09
N ALA A 35 -2.61 -5.59 -4.83
CA ALA A 35 -3.28 -6.84 -5.15
C ALA A 35 -3.22 -7.23 -6.64
N PRO A 36 -3.47 -6.34 -7.64
CA PRO A 36 -3.32 -6.66 -9.05
C PRO A 36 -1.90 -7.06 -9.47
N LEU A 37 -0.87 -6.55 -8.78
CA LEU A 37 0.53 -6.91 -9.03
C LEU A 37 0.79 -8.36 -8.61
N LEU A 38 0.24 -8.76 -7.47
CA LEU A 38 0.44 -10.09 -6.87
C LEU A 38 -0.48 -11.17 -7.49
N ALA A 39 -1.60 -10.77 -8.09
CA ALA A 39 -2.61 -11.67 -8.64
C ALA A 39 -2.23 -12.35 -9.97
N ARG A 40 -1.24 -11.85 -10.72
CA ARG A 40 -0.93 -12.31 -12.09
C ARG A 40 -0.25 -13.67 -12.16
N ALA A 41 -0.95 -14.77 -11.86
CA ALA A 41 -0.37 -16.13 -11.76
C ALA A 41 0.20 -16.63 -13.09
N ARG A 42 1.47 -17.05 -13.12
CA ARG A 42 2.00 -17.86 -14.23
C ARG A 42 1.61 -19.32 -14.00
N PRO A 43 1.28 -20.11 -15.04
CA PRO A 43 0.80 -21.49 -14.90
C PRO A 43 1.74 -22.45 -14.14
N LYS A 44 3.01 -22.07 -13.97
CA LYS A 44 4.05 -22.89 -13.32
C LYS A 44 4.51 -22.33 -11.96
N GLU A 45 3.97 -21.19 -11.52
CA GLU A 45 4.33 -20.60 -10.22
C GLU A 45 3.41 -21.15 -9.12
N GLY A 46 4.01 -21.57 -8.00
CA GLY A 46 3.28 -22.06 -6.84
C GLY A 46 2.36 -20.98 -6.26
N ARG A 47 1.08 -21.32 -6.09
CA ARG A 47 0.04 -20.42 -5.54
C ARG A 47 0.44 -19.77 -4.21
N TYR A 48 1.20 -20.48 -3.38
CA TYR A 48 1.58 -20.05 -2.04
C TYR A 48 2.67 -18.97 -1.99
N GLY A 49 3.60 -18.94 -2.96
CA GLY A 49 4.70 -17.95 -2.94
C GLY A 49 4.22 -16.50 -2.99
N ARG A 50 3.08 -16.26 -3.65
CA ARG A 50 2.46 -14.94 -3.75
C ARG A 50 1.73 -14.52 -2.49
N ILE A 51 1.12 -15.47 -1.79
CA ILE A 51 0.52 -15.23 -0.48
C ILE A 51 1.62 -14.83 0.50
N VAL A 52 2.74 -15.57 0.50
CA VAL A 52 3.92 -15.22 1.30
C VAL A 52 4.43 -13.83 0.95
N ALA A 53 4.57 -13.49 -0.33
CA ALA A 53 4.97 -12.14 -0.75
C ALA A 53 3.99 -11.05 -0.27
N ALA A 54 2.68 -11.27 -0.40
CA ALA A 54 1.65 -10.33 0.07
C ALA A 54 1.75 -10.10 1.59
N VAL A 55 1.88 -11.18 2.35
CA VAL A 55 2.02 -11.13 3.82
C VAL A 55 3.30 -10.41 4.20
N LEU A 56 4.42 -10.66 3.51
CA LEU A 56 5.68 -9.96 3.77
C LEU A 56 5.57 -8.47 3.48
N ILE A 57 4.97 -8.07 2.37
CA ILE A 57 4.73 -6.65 2.04
C ILE A 57 3.89 -5.99 3.12
N TYR A 58 2.82 -6.65 3.57
CA TYR A 58 1.98 -6.16 4.66
C TYR A 58 2.74 -6.06 5.98
N ALA A 59 3.49 -7.10 6.35
CA ALA A 59 4.26 -7.13 7.59
C ALA A 59 5.32 -6.02 7.61
N VAL A 60 6.05 -5.82 6.52
CA VAL A 60 7.01 -4.72 6.39
C VAL A 60 6.29 -3.39 6.53
N ASN A 61 5.18 -3.19 5.83
CA ASN A 61 4.42 -1.94 5.93
C ASN A 61 3.94 -1.67 7.38
N PHE A 62 3.30 -2.65 8.01
CA PHE A 62 2.79 -2.55 9.38
C PHE A 62 3.89 -2.18 10.38
N ASN A 63 5.06 -2.83 10.27
CA ASN A 63 6.19 -2.51 11.13
C ASN A 63 6.74 -1.09 10.89
N LEU A 64 6.86 -0.65 9.63
CA LEU A 64 7.33 0.70 9.31
C LEU A 64 6.36 1.78 9.82
N VAL A 65 5.05 1.53 9.72
CA VAL A 65 4.01 2.39 10.28
C VAL A 65 4.18 2.53 11.79
N GLY A 66 4.42 1.43 12.52
CA GLY A 66 4.71 1.45 13.95
C GLY A 66 5.99 2.21 14.30
N VAL A 67 7.03 2.13 13.47
CA VAL A 67 8.26 2.95 13.62
C VAL A 67 7.93 4.43 13.45
N GLY A 68 7.14 4.80 12.43
CA GLY A 68 6.70 6.17 12.22
C GLY A 68 5.88 6.72 13.40
N GLU A 69 4.99 5.91 13.96
CA GLU A 69 4.23 6.24 15.17
C GLU A 69 5.13 6.49 16.38
N SER A 70 6.10 5.60 16.60
CA SER A 70 7.06 5.72 17.69
C SER A 70 7.87 7.01 17.54
N TRP A 71 8.35 7.31 16.34
CA TRP A 71 9.10 8.54 16.08
C TRP A 71 8.24 9.79 16.26
N LEU A 72 7.00 9.77 15.80
CA LEU A 72 6.08 10.90 15.94
C LEU A 72 5.71 11.12 17.40
N SER A 73 5.34 10.08 18.14
CA SER A 73 4.97 10.15 19.56
C SER A 73 6.10 10.63 20.47
N HIS A 74 7.35 10.32 20.13
CA HIS A 74 8.55 10.80 20.84
C HIS A 74 9.08 12.14 20.30
N GLY A 75 8.37 12.80 19.38
CA GLY A 75 8.78 14.08 18.80
C GLY A 75 10.05 14.03 17.94
N LYS A 76 10.52 12.83 17.56
CA LYS A 76 11.69 12.64 16.69
C LYS A 76 11.41 12.97 15.23
N ALA A 77 10.16 12.78 14.80
CA ALA A 77 9.69 13.16 13.48
C ALA A 77 8.61 14.25 13.60
N GLY A 78 8.68 15.27 12.75
CA GLY A 78 7.64 16.30 12.69
C GLY A 78 6.31 15.73 12.22
N ALA A 79 5.20 16.35 12.64
CA ALA A 79 3.84 15.92 12.30
C ALA A 79 3.57 15.80 10.79
N ALA A 80 4.24 16.63 9.98
CA ALA A 80 4.13 16.56 8.52
C ALA A 80 4.75 15.30 7.91
N LEU A 81 5.79 14.74 8.54
CA LEU A 81 6.45 13.53 8.05
C LEU A 81 5.82 12.27 8.68
N GLY A 82 5.63 12.28 10.01
CA GLY A 82 4.88 11.30 10.80
C GLY A 82 4.85 9.88 10.21
N LEU A 83 3.66 9.45 9.79
CA LEU A 83 3.40 8.18 9.11
C LEU A 83 3.42 8.29 7.57
N TRP A 84 3.31 9.50 7.04
CA TRP A 84 3.07 9.76 5.61
C TRP A 84 4.20 9.28 4.70
N TRP A 85 5.43 9.27 5.19
CA TRP A 85 6.57 8.77 4.42
C TRP A 85 6.44 7.27 4.10
N VAL A 86 5.86 6.48 5.01
CA VAL A 86 5.62 5.03 4.79
C VAL A 86 4.56 4.84 3.72
N HIS A 87 3.46 5.60 3.81
CA HIS A 87 2.40 5.58 2.80
C HIS A 87 2.93 5.98 1.43
N GLY A 88 3.69 7.09 1.37
CA GLY A 88 4.32 7.58 0.14
C GLY A 88 5.24 6.53 -0.48
N LEU A 89 6.10 5.89 0.33
CA LEU A 89 7.00 4.84 -0.14
C LEU A 89 6.24 3.68 -0.80
N PHE A 90 5.24 3.11 -0.13
CA PHE A 90 4.49 1.97 -0.66
C PHE A 90 3.56 2.33 -1.81
N LEU A 91 3.03 3.56 -1.82
CA LEU A 91 2.23 4.07 -2.92
C LEU A 91 3.11 4.26 -4.18
N LEU A 92 4.27 4.87 -4.04
CA LEU A 92 5.21 5.09 -5.14
C LEU A 92 5.75 3.77 -5.71
N LEU A 93 6.10 2.82 -4.84
CA LEU A 93 6.55 1.50 -5.28
C LEU A 93 5.43 0.73 -6.01
N GLY A 94 4.22 0.67 -5.42
CA GLY A 94 3.08 -0.01 -6.03
C GLY A 94 2.67 0.61 -7.37
N LEU A 95 2.56 1.94 -7.41
CA LEU A 95 2.21 2.67 -8.62
C LEU A 95 3.31 2.57 -9.67
N GLY A 96 4.58 2.70 -9.28
CA GLY A 96 5.73 2.54 -10.18
C GLY A 96 5.76 1.18 -10.85
N LEU A 97 5.52 0.10 -10.09
CA LEU A 97 5.41 -1.25 -10.62
C LEU A 97 4.20 -1.43 -11.55
N LEU A 98 3.05 -0.85 -11.19
CA LEU A 98 1.85 -0.89 -12.03
C LEU A 98 2.08 -0.17 -13.34
N LEU A 99 2.57 1.06 -13.30
CA LEU A 99 2.87 1.86 -14.48
C LEU A 99 3.90 1.15 -15.36
N HIS A 100 5.00 0.66 -14.78
CA HIS A 100 5.97 -0.15 -15.52
C HIS A 100 5.32 -1.34 -16.23
N SER A 101 4.41 -2.07 -15.56
CA SER A 101 3.68 -3.20 -16.16
C SER A 101 2.69 -2.81 -17.28
N LEU A 102 2.22 -1.56 -17.30
CA LEU A 102 1.34 -1.02 -18.32
C LEU A 102 2.14 -0.52 -19.54
N PHE A 103 3.26 0.17 -19.30
CA PHE A 103 4.16 0.65 -20.35
C PHE A 103 4.91 -0.48 -21.05
N ASP A 104 5.24 -1.56 -20.34
CA ASP A 104 5.75 -2.79 -20.92
C ASP A 104 4.58 -3.48 -21.67
N GLY A 105 4.36 -3.09 -22.94
CA GLY A 105 3.17 -3.33 -23.80
C GLY A 105 2.72 -4.78 -24.02
N ARG A 106 3.27 -5.72 -23.26
CA ARG A 106 2.86 -7.12 -23.13
C ARG A 106 1.47 -7.26 -22.50
N THR A 107 1.08 -6.37 -21.58
CA THR A 107 -0.24 -6.41 -20.92
C THR A 107 -1.37 -5.99 -21.87
N LEU A 108 -1.19 -4.89 -22.62
CA LEU A 108 -2.17 -4.41 -23.61
C LEU A 108 -2.40 -5.46 -24.71
N ARG A 109 -1.33 -6.12 -25.17
CA ARG A 109 -1.40 -7.17 -26.19
C ARG A 109 -2.16 -8.41 -25.70
N GLN A 110 -2.01 -8.79 -24.42
CA GLN A 110 -2.73 -9.94 -23.83
C GLN A 110 -4.21 -9.66 -23.56
N TRP A 111 -4.58 -8.41 -23.21
CA TRP A 111 -5.99 -8.01 -23.07
C TRP A 111 -6.71 -8.00 -24.42
N LEU A 112 -6.09 -7.42 -25.45
CA LEU A 112 -6.64 -7.43 -26.82
C LEU A 112 -6.80 -8.86 -27.37
N GLN A 113 -5.86 -9.76 -27.09
CA GLN A 113 -5.91 -11.15 -27.56
C GLN A 113 -6.93 -12.02 -26.80
N ARG A 114 -7.24 -11.71 -25.54
CA ARG A 114 -8.28 -12.43 -24.77
C ARG A 114 -9.69 -12.11 -25.27
N SER A 115 -9.94 -10.84 -25.60
CA SER A 115 -11.20 -10.41 -26.20
C SER A 115 -11.40 -10.99 -27.60
N ALA A 116 -10.32 -11.08 -28.39
CA ALA A 116 -10.37 -11.68 -29.73
C ALA A 116 -10.63 -13.19 -29.72
N ARG A 117 -10.13 -13.93 -28.72
CA ARG A 117 -10.39 -15.38 -28.58
C ARG A 117 -11.78 -15.71 -28.06
N ALA A 118 -12.41 -14.82 -27.29
CA ALA A 118 -13.77 -15.00 -26.80
C ALA A 118 -14.85 -14.76 -27.88
N GLN A 119 -14.50 -14.07 -28.97
CA GLN A 119 -15.39 -13.84 -30.11
C GLN A 119 -15.22 -14.88 -31.23
N ALA A 120 -14.15 -15.69 -31.19
CA ALA A 120 -13.83 -16.70 -32.20
C ALA A 120 -14.22 -18.13 -31.78
N ALA A 121 -14.91 -18.29 -30.64
CA ALA A 121 -15.47 -19.54 -30.13
C ALA A 121 -16.99 -19.42 -30.06
#